data_AF-A0A7X1HUB7-F1
#
_entry.id   AF-A0A7X1HUB7-F1
#
_cell.length_a   1.000
_cell.length_b   1.000
_cell.length_c   1.000
_cell.angle_alpha   90.00
_cell.angle_beta   90.00
_cell.angle_gamma   90.00
#
_symmetry.space_group_name_H-M   'P 1'
#
loop_
_entity.id
_entity.type
_entity.pdbx_description
1 polymer ?
#
loop_
_entity_poly.entity_id
_entity_poly.type
_entity_poly.pdbx_seq_one_letter_code
_entity_poly.pdbx_strand_id
1 'polypeptide(L)'
;MQNVDIFIEEEKKRAIEISNEIIEKPKVSMMVVIFPFLLINYIQELRVYRYKKEFFLKEYLFLKNMVVDLLKEGYSSSEKIKIEIEKLLIKDEKYLEFYKYQIQEALSIKKYIFQEESEKIMRLKEIETLKKWMDIFEVDEESLSVSLKLFKTLNNKI
;
A
#
# COMPACT_ATOMS: atom_id res chain seq x y z
N MET A 1 14.56 6.63 -16.85
CA MET A 1 14.91 6.57 -15.41
C MET A 1 14.29 7.71 -14.62
N GLN A 2 14.41 8.99 -15.05
CA GLN A 2 13.76 10.13 -14.34
C GLN A 2 12.26 9.94 -14.03
N ASN A 3 11.46 9.43 -14.95
CA ASN A 3 10.02 9.18 -14.70
C ASN A 3 9.76 8.13 -13.62
N VAL A 4 10.67 7.17 -13.43
CA VAL A 4 10.54 6.10 -12.43
C VAL A 4 10.78 6.65 -11.02
N ASP A 5 11.80 7.50 -10.88
CA ASP A 5 12.15 8.11 -9.59
C ASP A 5 11.12 9.18 -9.18
N ILE A 6 10.56 9.94 -10.14
CA ILE A 6 9.46 10.87 -9.89
C ILE A 6 8.22 10.11 -9.40
N PHE A 7 7.84 9.03 -10.08
CA PHE A 7 6.69 8.21 -9.70
C PHE A 7 6.79 7.73 -8.25
N ILE A 8 7.93 7.17 -7.84
CA ILE A 8 8.04 6.62 -6.49
C ILE A 8 8.06 7.69 -5.40
N GLU A 9 8.59 8.88 -5.69
CA GLU A 9 8.50 10.03 -4.78
C GLU A 9 7.06 10.48 -4.56
N GLU A 10 6.26 10.55 -5.63
CA GLU A 10 4.84 10.89 -5.56
C GLU A 10 4.04 9.83 -4.77
N GLU A 11 4.30 8.54 -5.03
CA GLU A 11 3.65 7.46 -4.28
C GLU A 11 4.01 7.49 -2.80
N LYS A 12 5.25 7.82 -2.43
CA LYS A 12 5.65 7.98 -1.02
C LYS A 12 4.88 9.11 -0.34
N LYS A 13 4.75 10.26 -1.00
CA LYS A 13 3.97 11.40 -0.48
C LYS A 13 2.51 11.00 -0.28
N ARG A 14 1.92 10.35 -1.29
CA ARG A 14 0.55 9.85 -1.23
C ARG A 14 0.35 8.82 -0.12
N ALA A 15 1.27 7.87 0.04
CA ALA A 15 1.22 6.87 1.11
C ALA A 15 1.25 7.53 2.50
N ILE A 16 2.05 8.59 2.68
CA ILE A 16 2.07 9.36 3.93
C ILE A 16 0.73 10.05 4.17
N GLU A 17 0.16 10.72 3.18
CA GLU A 17 -1.15 11.38 3.28
C GLU A 17 -2.25 10.39 3.66
N ILE A 18 -2.35 9.29 2.92
CA ILE A 18 -3.32 8.23 3.18
C ILE A 18 -3.12 7.63 4.58
N SER A 19 -1.88 7.38 4.99
CA SER A 19 -1.59 6.84 6.33
C SER A 19 -2.08 7.78 7.45
N ASN A 20 -2.01 9.09 7.25
CA ASN A 20 -2.47 10.07 8.23
C ASN A 20 -3.99 10.12 8.34
N GLU A 21 -4.71 9.82 7.26
CA GLU A 21 -6.18 9.76 7.24
C GLU A 21 -6.71 8.48 7.89
N ILE A 22 -5.98 7.36 7.76
CA ILE A 22 -6.44 6.04 8.20
C ILE A 22 -5.98 5.70 9.62
N ILE A 23 -4.71 6.02 9.94
CA ILE A 23 -4.07 5.63 11.19
C ILE A 23 -4.12 6.80 12.17
N GLU A 24 -4.97 6.66 13.18
CA GLU A 24 -5.19 7.69 14.18
C GLU A 24 -3.97 7.85 15.09
N LYS A 25 -3.47 9.08 15.18
CA LYS A 25 -2.40 9.44 16.11
C LYS A 25 -2.96 9.47 17.53
N PRO A 26 -2.28 8.86 18.53
CA PRO A 26 -2.72 8.93 19.91
C PRO A 26 -2.74 10.38 20.38
N LYS A 27 -3.82 10.77 21.06
CA LYS A 27 -4.00 12.12 21.60
C LYS A 27 -3.37 12.19 22.98
N VAL A 28 -2.56 13.22 23.23
CA VAL A 28 -2.08 13.51 24.58
C VAL A 28 -3.25 14.08 25.38
N SER A 29 -3.70 13.35 26.39
CA SER A 29 -4.63 13.90 27.40
C SER A 29 -3.86 14.79 28.37
N MET A 30 -4.51 15.87 28.85
CA MET A 30 -3.96 16.71 29.93
C MET A 30 -3.65 15.91 31.20
N MET A 31 -4.35 14.79 31.41
CA MET A 31 -4.08 13.85 32.51
C MET A 31 -2.69 13.20 32.43
N VAL A 32 -2.15 13.00 31.22
CA VAL A 32 -0.79 12.45 31.04
C VAL A 32 0.28 13.44 31.51
N VAL A 33 -0.01 14.75 31.40
CA VAL A 33 0.87 15.82 31.89
C VAL A 33 0.81 15.93 33.41
N ILE A 34 -0.37 15.76 34.00
CA ILE A 34 -0.60 15.87 35.45
C ILE A 34 -0.10 14.61 36.20
N PHE A 35 -0.21 13.43 35.59
CA PHE A 35 0.17 12.15 36.20
C PHE A 35 1.27 11.45 35.40
N PRO A 36 2.56 11.62 35.78
CA PRO A 36 3.70 11.11 35.01
C PRO A 36 3.71 9.59 34.81
N PHE A 37 3.05 8.80 35.66
CA PHE A 37 2.97 7.34 35.46
C PHE A 37 2.07 6.96 34.27
N LEU A 38 1.09 7.79 33.90
CA LEU A 38 0.29 7.61 32.68
C LEU A 38 1.10 7.86 31.40
N LEU A 39 2.27 8.51 31.51
CA LEU A 39 3.19 8.71 30.39
C LEU A 39 3.66 7.38 29.80
N ILE A 40 3.79 6.33 30.63
CA ILE A 40 4.20 5.00 30.17
C ILE A 40 3.16 4.44 29.18
N ASN A 41 1.88 4.50 29.50
CA ASN A 41 0.79 4.06 28.62
C ASN A 41 0.77 4.87 27.32
N TYR A 42 0.90 6.20 27.42
CA TYR A 42 0.98 7.05 26.23
C TYR A 42 2.19 6.74 25.34
N ILE A 43 3.37 6.47 25.91
CA ILE A 43 4.56 6.06 25.15
C ILE A 43 4.34 4.71 24.45
N GLN A 44 3.66 3.76 25.11
CA GLN A 44 3.30 2.49 24.50
C GLN A 44 2.35 2.68 23.31
N GLU A 45 1.29 3.47 23.46
CA GLU A 45 0.37 3.81 22.37
C GLU A 45 1.09 4.50 21.20
N LEU A 46 2.00 5.44 21.49
CA LEU A 46 2.84 6.08 20.47
C LEU A 46 3.72 5.08 19.72
N ARG A 47 4.28 4.09 20.42
CA ARG A 47 5.09 3.05 19.79
C ARG A 47 4.25 2.19 18.85
N VAL A 48 3.05 1.80 19.29
CA VAL A 48 2.10 1.04 18.45
C VAL A 48 1.70 1.85 17.22
N TYR A 49 1.40 3.15 17.38
CA TYR A 49 1.10 4.05 16.27
C TYR A 49 2.24 4.11 15.24
N ARG A 50 3.49 4.29 15.70
CA ARG A 50 4.66 4.34 14.81
C ARG A 50 4.82 3.03 14.04
N TYR A 51 4.71 1.90 14.74
CA TYR A 51 4.80 0.58 14.12
C TYR A 51 3.72 0.37 13.05
N LYS A 52 2.46 0.67 13.36
CA LYS A 52 1.35 0.56 12.39
C LYS A 52 1.60 1.42 11.16
N LYS A 53 2.11 2.64 11.36
CA LYS A 53 2.40 3.57 10.26
C LYS A 53 3.55 3.10 9.38
N GLU A 54 4.65 2.64 9.98
CA GLU A 54 5.78 2.07 9.24
C GLU A 54 5.38 0.83 8.46
N PHE A 55 4.60 -0.07 9.08
CA PHE A 55 4.07 -1.25 8.43
C PHE A 55 3.17 -0.88 7.25
N PHE A 56 2.20 0.02 7.44
CA PHE A 56 1.34 0.48 6.35
C PHE A 56 2.12 1.05 5.17
N LEU A 57 3.10 1.93 5.42
CA LEU A 57 3.89 2.53 4.35
C LEU A 57 4.68 1.48 3.56
N LYS A 58 5.24 0.49 4.26
CA LYS A 58 5.97 -0.61 3.64
C LYS A 58 5.04 -1.44 2.75
N GLU A 59 3.90 -1.87 3.27
CA GLU A 59 2.98 -2.75 2.55
C GLU A 59 2.28 -2.02 1.39
N TYR A 60 1.86 -0.77 1.58
CA TYR A 60 1.22 0.04 0.54
C TYR A 60 2.13 0.25 -0.68
N LEU A 61 3.43 0.48 -0.43
CA LEU A 61 4.43 0.74 -1.46
C LEU A 61 5.05 -0.54 -2.03
N PHE A 62 4.78 -1.71 -1.45
CA PHE A 62 5.46 -2.96 -1.80
C PHE A 62 5.40 -3.26 -3.30
N LEU A 63 4.20 -3.31 -3.88
CA LEU A 63 4.02 -3.61 -5.30
C LEU A 63 4.62 -2.53 -6.21
N LYS A 64 4.50 -1.25 -5.82
CA LYS A 64 5.04 -0.11 -6.58
C LYS A 64 6.57 -0.17 -6.63
N ASN A 65 7.21 -0.41 -5.49
CA ASN A 65 8.67 -0.58 -5.40
C ASN A 65 9.13 -1.78 -6.24
N MET A 66 8.44 -2.91 -6.13
CA MET A 66 8.78 -4.11 -6.91
C MET A 66 8.74 -3.83 -8.42
N VAL A 67 7.71 -3.15 -8.92
CA VAL A 67 7.64 -2.77 -10.35
C VAL A 67 8.77 -1.81 -10.71
N VAL A 68 9.03 -0.81 -9.88
CA VAL A 68 10.12 0.17 -10.08
C VAL A 68 11.48 -0.52 -10.15
N ASP A 69 11.75 -1.48 -9.26
CA ASP A 69 13.02 -2.21 -9.20
C ASP A 69 13.21 -3.07 -10.44
N LEU A 70 12.18 -3.80 -10.88
CA LEU A 70 12.20 -4.56 -12.13
C LEU A 70 12.46 -3.66 -13.35
N LEU A 71 11.85 -2.48 -13.39
CA LEU A 71 12.08 -1.51 -14.46
C LEU A 71 13.52 -0.96 -14.44
N LYS A 72 14.10 -0.74 -13.25
CA LYS A 72 15.49 -0.31 -13.09
C LYS A 72 16.49 -1.39 -13.51
N GLU A 73 16.17 -2.66 -13.31
CA GLU A 73 16.95 -3.81 -13.77
C GLU A 73 16.85 -4.05 -15.29
N GLY A 74 16.03 -3.27 -16.01
CA GLY A 74 15.90 -3.34 -17.47
C GLY A 74 14.82 -4.28 -17.97
N TYR A 75 13.95 -4.80 -17.08
CA TYR A 75 12.79 -5.59 -17.47
C TYR A 75 11.67 -4.69 -18.00
N SER A 76 11.71 -4.34 -19.27
CA SER A 76 10.69 -3.49 -19.93
C SER A 76 9.55 -4.27 -20.59
N SER A 77 9.73 -5.57 -20.83
CA SER A 77 8.68 -6.42 -21.39
C SER A 77 7.64 -6.77 -20.34
N SER A 78 6.36 -6.56 -20.66
CA SER A 78 5.24 -6.92 -19.79
C SER A 78 5.24 -8.41 -19.44
N GLU A 79 5.67 -9.27 -20.37
CA GLU A 79 5.78 -10.71 -20.13
C GLU A 79 6.87 -11.05 -19.11
N LYS A 80 8.01 -10.34 -19.17
CA LYS A 80 9.11 -10.55 -18.21
C LYS A 80 8.74 -10.06 -16.81
N ILE A 81 8.08 -8.90 -16.72
CA ILE A 81 7.60 -8.36 -15.43
C ILE A 81 6.61 -9.34 -14.79
N LYS A 82 5.66 -9.85 -15.58
CA LYS A 82 4.68 -10.83 -15.11
C LYS A 82 5.37 -12.08 -14.56
N ILE A 83 6.29 -12.67 -15.31
CA ILE A 83 7.03 -13.87 -14.90
C ILE A 83 7.79 -13.62 -13.59
N GLU A 84 8.43 -12.47 -13.43
CA GLU A 84 9.22 -12.19 -12.23
C GLU A 84 8.34 -11.95 -11.00
N ILE A 85 7.21 -11.25 -11.16
CA ILE A 85 6.21 -11.11 -10.10
C ILE A 85 5.65 -12.49 -9.71
N GLU A 86 5.35 -13.36 -10.68
CA GLU A 86 4.88 -14.73 -10.44
C GLU A 86 5.91 -15.62 -9.72
N LYS A 87 7.20 -15.33 -9.81
CA LYS A 87 8.25 -16.03 -9.05
C LYS A 87 8.36 -15.53 -7.62
N LEU A 88 8.16 -14.22 -7.41
CA LEU A 88 8.26 -13.58 -6.10
C LEU A 88 7.04 -13.85 -5.22
N LEU A 89 5.88 -14.11 -5.83
CA LEU A 89 4.66 -14.48 -5.12
C LEU A 89 4.68 -15.98 -4.76
N ILE A 90 4.50 -16.27 -3.47
CA ILE A 90 4.39 -17.64 -2.97
C ILE A 90 3.15 -18.30 -3.58
N LYS A 91 3.33 -19.39 -4.30
CA LYS A 91 2.26 -20.10 -5.01
C LYS A 91 1.43 -20.96 -4.07
N ASP A 92 0.64 -20.31 -3.21
CA ASP A 92 -0.49 -20.98 -2.58
C ASP A 92 -1.68 -20.92 -3.55
N GLU A 93 -2.20 -22.10 -3.93
CA GLU A 93 -3.33 -22.21 -4.84
C GLU A 93 -4.56 -21.43 -4.34
N LYS A 94 -4.69 -21.27 -3.01
CA LYS A 94 -5.77 -20.52 -2.37
C LYS A 94 -5.81 -19.04 -2.80
N TYR A 95 -4.67 -18.47 -3.18
CA TYR A 95 -4.55 -17.03 -3.49
C TYR A 95 -4.26 -16.74 -4.96
N LEU A 96 -4.35 -17.74 -5.84
CA LEU A 96 -4.12 -17.58 -7.29
C LEU A 96 -4.96 -16.48 -7.92
N GLU A 97 -6.22 -16.32 -7.48
CA GLU A 97 -7.07 -15.25 -7.99
C GLU A 97 -6.54 -13.88 -7.60
N PHE A 98 -6.13 -13.68 -6.34
CA PHE A 98 -5.54 -12.43 -5.87
C PHE A 98 -4.27 -12.06 -6.65
N TYR A 99 -3.41 -13.03 -6.93
CA TYR A 99 -2.17 -12.79 -7.69
C TYR A 99 -2.44 -12.28 -9.10
N LYS A 100 -3.52 -12.72 -9.76
CA LYS A 100 -3.92 -12.18 -11.07
C LYS A 100 -4.22 -10.69 -11.01
N TYR A 101 -4.85 -10.23 -9.94
CA TYR A 101 -5.14 -8.80 -9.74
C TYR A 101 -3.87 -8.00 -9.44
N GLN A 102 -2.96 -8.52 -8.60
CA GLN A 102 -1.68 -7.87 -8.35
C GLN A 102 -0.83 -7.72 -9.62
N ILE A 103 -0.82 -8.74 -10.49
CA ILE A 103 -0.14 -8.66 -11.79
C ILE A 103 -0.78 -7.59 -12.68
N GLN A 104 -2.11 -7.51 -12.72
CA GLN A 104 -2.81 -6.48 -13.51
C GLN A 104 -2.50 -5.06 -13.00
N GLU A 105 -2.49 -4.85 -11.69
CA GLU A 105 -2.08 -3.57 -11.08
C GLU A 105 -0.63 -3.24 -11.44
N ALA A 106 0.28 -4.19 -11.33
CA ALA A 106 1.68 -4.00 -11.68
C ALA A 106 1.89 -3.60 -13.15
N LEU A 107 1.17 -4.26 -14.07
CA LEU A 107 1.20 -3.92 -15.49
C LEU A 107 0.61 -2.52 -15.74
N SER A 108 -0.42 -2.13 -14.99
CA SER A 108 -1.01 -0.79 -15.10
C SER A 108 -0.07 0.30 -14.57
N ILE A 109 0.61 0.06 -13.45
CA ILE A 109 1.68 0.93 -12.92
C ILE A 109 2.76 1.14 -13.99
N LYS A 110 3.23 0.04 -14.59
CA LYS A 110 4.21 0.08 -15.66
C LYS A 110 3.72 0.96 -16.82
N LYS A 111 2.52 0.70 -17.36
CA LYS A 111 1.95 1.51 -18.44
C LYS A 111 1.85 2.99 -18.09
N TYR A 112 1.44 3.32 -16.88
CA TYR A 112 1.38 4.70 -16.41
C TYR A 112 2.77 5.37 -16.40
N ILE A 113 3.79 4.70 -15.87
CA ILE A 113 5.18 5.22 -15.87
C ILE A 113 5.69 5.51 -17.29
N PHE A 114 5.31 4.68 -18.27
CA PHE A 114 5.63 4.87 -19.69
C PHE A 114 4.63 5.77 -20.45
N GLN A 115 3.68 6.40 -19.75
CA GLN A 115 2.65 7.28 -20.32
C GLN A 115 1.73 6.60 -21.35
N GLU A 116 1.60 5.27 -21.28
CA GLU A 116 0.70 4.46 -22.12
C GLU A 116 -0.74 4.42 -21.54
N GLU A 117 -0.92 4.80 -20.27
CA GLU A 117 -2.18 4.71 -19.56
C GLU A 117 -2.33 5.90 -18.59
N SER A 118 -3.58 6.31 -18.32
CA SER A 118 -3.84 7.43 -17.41
C SER A 118 -3.73 7.01 -15.94
N GLU A 119 -3.37 7.96 -15.06
CA GLU A 119 -3.32 7.70 -13.62
C GLU A 119 -4.65 7.12 -13.10
N LYS A 120 -5.78 7.65 -13.60
CA LYS A 120 -7.11 7.17 -13.23
C LYS A 120 -7.28 5.66 -13.42
N ILE A 121 -6.81 5.12 -14.53
CA ILE A 121 -6.93 3.67 -14.81
C ILE A 121 -6.03 2.87 -13.87
N MET A 122 -4.80 3.33 -13.62
CA MET A 122 -3.90 2.72 -12.65
C MET A 122 -4.51 2.68 -11.24
N ARG A 123 -5.14 3.77 -10.79
CA ARG A 123 -5.82 3.81 -9.49
C ARG A 123 -7.04 2.90 -9.42
N LEU A 124 -7.80 2.77 -10.50
CA LEU A 124 -8.91 1.82 -10.55
C LEU A 124 -8.41 0.38 -10.36
N LYS A 125 -7.24 0.04 -10.93
CA LYS A 125 -6.62 -1.28 -10.73
C LYS A 125 -6.13 -1.50 -9.29
N GLU A 126 -5.53 -0.50 -8.67
CA GLU A 126 -5.18 -0.52 -7.25
C GLU A 126 -6.42 -0.77 -6.36
N ILE A 127 -7.54 -0.12 -6.66
CA ILE A 127 -8.80 -0.34 -5.93
C ILE A 127 -9.37 -1.75 -6.17
N GLU A 128 -9.30 -2.28 -7.40
CA GLU A 128 -9.73 -3.65 -7.71
C GLU A 128 -8.91 -4.68 -6.92
N THR A 129 -7.59 -4.52 -6.85
CA THR A 129 -6.71 -5.39 -6.05
C THR A 129 -7.09 -5.35 -4.58
N LEU A 130 -7.34 -4.15 -4.02
CA LEU A 130 -7.73 -4.01 -2.62
C LEU A 130 -9.08 -4.67 -2.32
N LYS A 131 -10.07 -4.53 -3.23
CA LYS A 131 -11.35 -5.24 -3.09
C LYS A 131 -11.12 -6.75 -3.00
N LYS A 132 -10.32 -7.29 -3.92
CA LYS A 132 -10.04 -8.73 -3.96
C LYS A 132 -9.25 -9.22 -2.76
N TRP A 133 -8.37 -8.39 -2.20
CA TRP A 133 -7.73 -8.69 -0.92
C TRP A 133 -8.77 -8.87 0.19
N MET A 134 -9.74 -7.95 0.30
CA MET A 134 -10.80 -8.03 1.31
C MET A 134 -11.72 -9.24 1.11
N ASP A 135 -11.94 -9.66 -0.14
CA ASP A 135 -12.81 -10.80 -0.47
C ASP A 135 -12.15 -12.17 -0.20
N ILE A 136 -10.83 -12.27 -0.43
CA ILE A 136 -10.10 -13.56 -0.47
C ILE A 136 -9.47 -13.90 0.89
N PHE A 137 -8.99 -12.90 1.62
CA PHE A 137 -8.29 -13.14 2.88
C PHE A 137 -9.27 -13.08 4.06
N GLU A 138 -9.22 -14.11 4.90
CA GLU A 138 -9.82 -14.05 6.24
C GLU A 138 -8.98 -13.08 7.08
N VAL A 139 -9.49 -11.86 7.19
CA VAL A 139 -8.83 -10.77 7.90
C VAL A 139 -9.51 -10.56 9.25
N ASP A 140 -8.71 -10.30 10.28
CA ASP A 140 -9.25 -9.91 11.57
C ASP A 140 -10.01 -8.57 11.47
N GLU A 141 -10.87 -8.29 12.47
CA GLU A 141 -11.73 -7.10 12.46
C GLU A 141 -10.95 -5.78 12.32
N GLU A 142 -9.76 -5.70 12.92
CA GLU A 142 -8.91 -4.52 12.85
C GLU A 142 -8.37 -4.33 11.44
N SER A 143 -7.82 -5.39 10.85
CA SER A 143 -7.33 -5.41 9.47
C SER A 143 -8.44 -5.07 8.45
N LEU A 144 -9.64 -5.61 8.62
CA LEU A 144 -10.79 -5.30 7.77
C LEU A 144 -11.19 -3.81 7.88
N SER A 145 -11.24 -3.28 9.10
CA SER A 145 -11.56 -1.86 9.36
C SER A 145 -10.57 -0.92 8.66
N VAL A 146 -9.27 -1.21 8.75
CA VAL A 146 -8.22 -0.45 8.06
C VAL A 146 -8.38 -0.51 6.54
N SER A 147 -8.65 -1.70 5.98
CA SER A 147 -8.83 -1.87 4.54
C SER A 147 -10.09 -1.20 4.00
N LEU A 148 -11.18 -1.18 4.76
CA LEU A 148 -12.38 -0.41 4.41
C LEU A 148 -12.14 1.10 4.46
N LYS A 149 -11.39 1.59 5.45
CA LYS A 149 -10.95 3.01 5.49
C LYS A 149 -10.10 3.33 4.27
N LEU A 150 -9.12 2.48 3.93
CA LEU A 150 -8.28 2.64 2.74
C LEU A 150 -9.11 2.68 1.46
N PHE A 151 -10.02 1.72 1.31
CA PHE A 151 -10.91 1.63 0.15
C PHE A 151 -11.71 2.92 -0.04
N LYS A 152 -12.29 3.46 1.05
CA LYS A 152 -13.03 4.73 1.00
C LYS A 152 -12.13 5.91 0.64
N THR A 153 -10.96 6.01 1.27
CA THR A 153 -9.98 7.08 0.99
C THR A 153 -9.52 7.05 -0.46
N LEU A 154 -9.24 5.88 -1.02
CA LEU A 154 -8.82 5.75 -2.42
C LEU A 154 -9.93 6.18 -3.39
N ASN A 155 -11.17 5.74 -3.18
CA ASN A 155 -12.29 6.12 -4.06
C ASN A 155 -12.54 7.64 -4.06
N ASN A 156 -12.32 8.33 -2.94
CA ASN A 156 -12.50 9.78 -2.85
C ASN A 156 -11.38 10.58 -3.56
N LYS A 157 -10.26 9.94 -3.88
CA LYS A 157 -9.06 10.56 -4.47
C LYS A 157 -8.84 10.19 -5.94
N ILE A 158 -9.81 9.54 -6.60
CA ILE A 158 -9.84 9.24 -8.05
C ILE A 158 -10.73 10.26 -8.76
#